data_AF-A0A8T9Q1Y6-F1
#
_entry.id   AF-A0A8T9Q1Y6-F1
#
_cell.length_a   1.000
_cell.length_b   1.000
_cell.length_c   1.000
_cell.angle_alpha   90.00
_cell.angle_beta   90.00
_cell.angle_gamma   90.00
#
_symmetry.space_group_name_H-M   'P 1'
#
loop_
_entity.id
_entity.type
_entity.pdbx_description
1 polymer ?
#
loop_
_entity_poly.entity_id
_entity_poly.type
_entity_poly.pdbx_seq_one_letter_code
_entity_poly.pdbx_strand_id
1 'polypeptide(L)'
;MKTLYTTVLLLFLTGAAFGQEAASDKLVELGKAYKNYMFQGEPPKGFVQKLTAAPAGPLQATSNFIGQTISKDNELLEKEYLTIPDEQTLKNIYAVCQINYNLRKENAPEHRKLLDSLRTAPTSRYELIDNYYNMLFNAVGNKNRPFNLSKIDIQLNEYGLKDDTEKGILFLKCMDQCGTHIWGYMNIVKPANTREAYSYIKRFPKINGSRYFQYTDLYFPDFQMVIVKDKGLQSYKSYYLNKYYDLLLSHLVCLYEEGAKESDRNDLLLSSALKERALYKYSKNQAALEKLFQEKKQ
;
A
#
# COMPACT_ATOMS: atom_id res chain seq x y z
N MET A 1 26.14 -45.98 -17.95
CA MET A 1 24.83 -45.39 -17.61
C MET A 1 24.80 -44.75 -16.23
N LYS A 2 25.11 -45.45 -15.12
CA LYS A 2 25.10 -44.85 -13.76
C LYS A 2 25.94 -43.57 -13.62
N THR A 3 27.15 -43.54 -14.17
CA THR A 3 28.05 -42.37 -14.10
C THR A 3 27.50 -41.13 -14.81
N LEU A 4 26.77 -41.30 -15.92
CA LEU A 4 26.15 -40.20 -16.67
C LEU A 4 25.01 -39.55 -15.87
N TYR A 5 24.20 -40.35 -15.18
CA TYR A 5 23.12 -39.85 -14.31
C TYR A 5 23.67 -39.08 -13.11
N THR A 6 24.77 -39.53 -12.50
CA THR A 6 25.39 -38.82 -11.36
C THR A 6 26.00 -37.49 -11.79
N THR A 7 26.67 -37.42 -12.95
CA THR A 7 27.25 -36.18 -13.46
C THR A 7 26.19 -35.16 -13.88
N VAL A 8 25.10 -35.62 -14.49
CA VAL A 8 23.94 -34.77 -14.84
C VAL A 8 23.26 -34.23 -13.58
N LEU A 9 23.04 -35.08 -12.55
CA LEU A 9 22.46 -34.65 -11.28
C LEU A 9 23.33 -33.62 -10.54
N LEU A 10 24.65 -33.81 -10.52
CA LEU A 10 25.61 -32.87 -9.93
C LEU A 10 25.60 -31.51 -10.66
N LEU A 11 25.53 -31.52 -12.00
CA LEU A 11 25.41 -30.29 -12.80
C LEU A 11 24.11 -29.53 -12.49
N PHE A 12 22.99 -30.24 -12.35
CA PHE A 12 21.71 -29.63 -11.96
C PHE A 12 21.73 -29.04 -10.55
N LEU A 13 22.35 -29.73 -9.58
CA LEU A 13 22.47 -29.24 -8.21
C LEU A 13 23.38 -28.01 -8.11
N THR A 14 24.49 -27.97 -8.85
CA THR A 14 25.35 -26.78 -8.89
C THR A 14 24.66 -25.60 -9.56
N GLY A 15 23.94 -25.81 -10.68
CA GLY A 15 23.20 -24.74 -11.37
C GLY A 15 22.08 -24.13 -10.52
N ALA A 16 21.37 -24.96 -9.73
CA ALA A 16 20.32 -24.51 -8.83
C ALA A 16 20.87 -23.63 -7.68
N ALA A 17 22.01 -24.01 -7.09
CA ALA A 17 22.65 -23.24 -6.02
C ALA A 17 23.14 -21.87 -6.51
N PHE A 18 23.83 -21.81 -7.65
CA PHE A 18 24.28 -20.54 -8.24
C PHE A 18 23.12 -19.60 -8.61
N GLY A 19 22.02 -20.13 -9.15
CA GLY A 19 20.83 -19.34 -9.46
C GLY A 19 20.16 -18.73 -8.22
N GLN A 20 20.15 -19.46 -7.10
CA GLN A 20 19.58 -19.00 -5.84
C GLN A 20 20.44 -17.92 -5.16
N GLU A 21 21.77 -18.01 -5.26
CA GLU A 21 22.67 -16.96 -4.75
C GLU A 21 22.52 -15.65 -5.53
N ALA A 22 22.55 -15.72 -6.87
CA ALA A 22 22.38 -14.54 -7.71
C ALA A 22 21.03 -13.84 -7.47
N ALA A 23 19.95 -14.60 -7.27
CA ALA A 23 18.64 -14.06 -6.94
C ALA A 23 18.64 -13.35 -5.56
N SER A 24 19.30 -13.94 -4.56
CA SER A 24 19.41 -13.34 -3.23
C SER A 24 20.17 -12.02 -3.26
N ASP A 25 21.31 -11.99 -3.94
CA ASP A 25 22.13 -10.78 -4.07
C ASP A 25 21.36 -9.67 -4.82
N LYS A 26 20.57 -10.02 -5.83
CA LYS A 26 19.70 -9.07 -6.53
C LYS A 26 18.61 -8.49 -5.64
N LEU A 27 17.95 -9.29 -4.81
CA LEU A 27 16.96 -8.79 -3.85
C LEU A 27 17.59 -7.82 -2.84
N VAL A 28 18.83 -8.09 -2.39
CA VAL A 28 19.58 -7.18 -1.51
C VAL A 28 19.90 -5.86 -2.21
N GLU A 29 20.33 -5.91 -3.47
CA GLU A 29 20.54 -4.70 -4.29
C GLU A 29 19.27 -3.86 -4.38
N LEU A 30 18.14 -4.49 -4.73
CA LEU A 30 16.83 -3.83 -4.82
C LEU A 30 16.39 -3.23 -3.47
N GLY A 31 16.59 -3.95 -2.36
CA GLY A 31 16.32 -3.47 -1.00
C GLY A 31 17.14 -2.24 -0.61
N LYS A 32 18.43 -2.21 -0.97
CA LYS A 32 19.30 -1.05 -0.76
C LYS A 32 18.86 0.14 -1.61
N ALA A 33 18.53 -0.09 -2.88
CA ALA A 33 18.03 0.94 -3.79
C ALA A 33 16.72 1.54 -3.26
N TYR A 34 15.75 0.71 -2.88
CA TYR A 34 14.50 1.14 -2.28
C TYR A 34 14.74 1.96 -1.01
N LYS A 35 15.55 1.47 -0.06
CA LYS A 35 15.89 2.21 1.18
C LYS A 35 16.45 3.60 0.91
N ASN A 36 17.33 3.74 -0.09
CA ASN A 36 18.00 5.01 -0.39
C ASN A 36 17.11 5.99 -1.15
N TYR A 37 16.17 5.49 -1.96
CA TYR A 37 15.44 6.32 -2.90
C TYR A 37 13.90 6.24 -2.79
N MET A 38 13.30 5.53 -1.84
CA MET A 38 11.83 5.43 -1.72
C MET A 38 11.13 6.74 -1.30
N PHE A 39 11.87 7.70 -0.72
CA PHE A 39 11.36 9.01 -0.33
C PHE A 39 11.58 10.04 -1.46
N GLN A 40 11.97 11.27 -1.13
CA GLN A 40 12.05 12.38 -2.10
C GLN A 40 13.33 12.36 -2.94
N GLY A 41 14.37 11.65 -2.51
CA GLY A 41 15.65 11.58 -3.22
C GLY A 41 15.55 10.86 -4.56
N GLU A 42 16.26 11.34 -5.57
CA GLU A 42 16.30 10.73 -6.91
C GLU A 42 17.56 9.87 -7.10
N PRO A 43 17.45 8.72 -7.78
CA PRO A 43 18.62 7.98 -8.21
C PRO A 43 19.45 8.74 -9.25
N PRO A 44 20.78 8.53 -9.32
CA PRO A 44 21.61 9.08 -10.38
C PRO A 44 21.14 8.67 -11.78
N LYS A 45 21.44 9.50 -12.80
CA LYS A 45 21.09 9.21 -14.19
C LYS A 45 21.59 7.82 -14.62
N GLY A 46 20.69 7.03 -15.23
CA GLY A 46 20.98 5.66 -15.68
C GLY A 46 21.03 4.61 -14.56
N PHE A 47 20.89 4.98 -13.29
CA PHE A 47 20.86 4.02 -12.18
C PHE A 47 19.66 3.09 -12.30
N VAL A 48 18.45 3.63 -12.51
CA VAL A 48 17.22 2.83 -12.63
C VAL A 48 17.34 1.86 -13.80
N GLN A 49 17.79 2.32 -14.96
CA GLN A 49 18.00 1.46 -16.14
C GLN A 49 18.95 0.30 -15.84
N LYS A 50 20.06 0.54 -15.13
CA LYS A 50 20.97 -0.55 -14.70
C LYS A 50 20.31 -1.48 -13.69
N LEU A 51 19.57 -0.93 -12.74
CA LEU A 51 18.87 -1.69 -11.71
C LEU A 51 17.83 -2.65 -12.33
N THR A 52 17.13 -2.20 -13.38
CA THR A 52 16.07 -2.97 -14.06
C THR A 52 16.56 -3.81 -15.24
N ALA A 53 17.79 -3.60 -15.73
CA ALA A 53 18.38 -4.33 -16.85
C ALA A 53 18.92 -5.74 -16.50
N ALA A 54 18.82 -6.18 -15.25
CA ALA A 54 19.23 -7.55 -14.85
C ALA A 54 18.41 -8.61 -15.62
N PRO A 55 18.96 -9.81 -15.89
CA PRO A 55 18.53 -10.66 -16.99
C PRO A 55 17.09 -11.17 -16.86
N ALA A 56 16.48 -11.49 -18.01
CA ALA A 56 15.18 -12.15 -18.11
C ALA A 56 15.08 -13.35 -17.15
N GLY A 57 14.03 -13.37 -16.33
CA GLY A 57 13.87 -14.38 -15.29
C GLY A 57 12.86 -13.96 -14.21
N PRO A 58 12.79 -14.70 -13.09
CA PRO A 58 11.74 -14.57 -12.08
C PRO A 58 11.80 -13.26 -11.26
N LEU A 59 12.81 -12.41 -11.47
CA LEU A 59 12.99 -11.12 -10.77
C LEU A 59 12.74 -9.89 -11.64
N GLN A 60 12.40 -10.04 -12.92
CA GLN A 60 12.20 -8.90 -13.81
C GLN A 60 11.05 -8.01 -13.33
N ALA A 61 9.89 -8.61 -13.04
CA ALA A 61 8.71 -7.88 -12.55
C ALA A 61 9.00 -7.16 -11.23
N THR A 62 9.69 -7.83 -10.30
CA THR A 62 10.14 -7.21 -9.05
C THR A 62 11.08 -6.03 -9.30
N SER A 63 12.07 -6.19 -10.18
CA SER A 63 13.03 -5.13 -10.49
C SER A 63 12.35 -3.92 -11.12
N ASN A 64 11.45 -4.15 -12.08
CA ASN A 64 10.66 -3.09 -12.71
C ASN A 64 9.80 -2.35 -11.69
N PHE A 65 9.06 -3.07 -10.84
CA PHE A 65 8.26 -2.48 -9.78
C PHE A 65 9.12 -1.61 -8.85
N ILE A 66 10.24 -2.12 -8.35
CA ILE A 66 11.13 -1.33 -7.48
C ILE A 66 11.69 -0.11 -8.23
N GLY A 67 12.04 -0.25 -9.50
CA GLY A 67 12.43 0.87 -10.37
C GLY A 67 11.39 1.99 -10.42
N GLN A 68 10.11 1.64 -10.58
CA GLN A 68 9.01 2.60 -10.54
C GLN A 68 8.87 3.25 -9.16
N THR A 69 9.00 2.48 -8.07
CA THR A 69 8.85 3.03 -6.71
C THR A 69 9.91 4.06 -6.31
N ILE A 70 11.07 4.06 -6.97
CA ILE A 70 12.16 5.01 -6.72
C ILE A 70 12.24 6.14 -7.75
N SER A 71 11.40 6.10 -8.79
CA SER A 71 11.39 7.06 -9.90
C SER A 71 10.26 8.09 -9.74
N LYS A 72 10.51 9.30 -10.23
CA LYS A 72 9.46 10.31 -10.49
C LYS A 72 8.74 9.98 -11.80
N ASP A 73 7.58 10.60 -12.00
CA ASP A 73 6.74 10.41 -13.19
C ASP A 73 6.53 8.93 -13.49
N ASN A 74 6.36 8.15 -12.42
CA ASN A 74 6.24 6.70 -12.48
C ASN A 74 4.86 6.29 -12.99
N GLU A 75 4.79 5.07 -13.48
CA GLU A 75 3.60 4.47 -14.08
C GLU A 75 2.79 3.65 -13.07
N LEU A 76 3.05 3.80 -11.76
CA LEU A 76 2.48 2.94 -10.70
C LEU A 76 0.94 2.94 -10.62
N LEU A 77 0.28 3.93 -11.23
CA LEU A 77 -1.18 4.03 -11.28
C LEU A 77 -1.78 3.49 -12.58
N GLU A 78 -0.93 3.01 -13.49
CA GLU A 78 -1.38 2.31 -14.70
C GLU A 78 -1.88 0.90 -14.34
N LYS A 79 -2.75 0.37 -15.20
CA LYS A 79 -3.39 -0.94 -15.00
C LYS A 79 -2.39 -2.06 -14.74
N GLU A 80 -1.22 -2.03 -15.38
CA GLU A 80 -0.16 -3.02 -15.20
C GLU A 80 0.27 -3.13 -13.73
N TYR A 81 0.46 -2.01 -13.03
CA TYR A 81 0.93 -2.00 -11.64
C TYR A 81 -0.21 -2.06 -10.64
N LEU A 82 -1.42 -1.63 -11.00
CA LEU A 82 -2.60 -1.85 -10.17
C LEU A 82 -3.04 -3.32 -10.16
N THR A 83 -2.81 -4.04 -11.25
CA THR A 83 -3.05 -5.50 -11.35
C THR A 83 -2.11 -6.24 -10.42
N ILE A 84 -2.67 -7.15 -9.60
CA ILE A 84 -1.87 -7.92 -8.66
C ILE A 84 -0.92 -8.87 -9.42
N PRO A 85 0.39 -8.86 -9.13
CA PRO A 85 1.31 -9.77 -9.79
C PRO A 85 1.22 -11.19 -9.21
N ASP A 86 1.96 -12.12 -9.81
CA ASP A 86 2.04 -13.49 -9.34
C ASP A 86 2.62 -13.58 -7.91
N GLU A 87 2.38 -14.71 -7.25
CA GLU A 87 2.76 -14.91 -5.85
C GLU A 87 4.28 -14.84 -5.62
N GLN A 88 5.09 -15.28 -6.58
CA GLN A 88 6.54 -15.22 -6.44
C GLN A 88 7.02 -13.77 -6.51
N THR A 89 6.47 -12.97 -7.43
CA THR A 89 6.73 -11.53 -7.52
C THR A 89 6.32 -10.82 -6.22
N LEU A 90 5.16 -11.15 -5.65
CA LEU A 90 4.71 -10.62 -4.36
C LEU A 90 5.67 -10.95 -3.22
N LYS A 91 6.12 -12.22 -3.12
CA LYS A 91 7.11 -12.65 -2.12
C LYS A 91 8.45 -11.92 -2.28
N ASN A 92 8.89 -11.72 -3.51
CA ASN A 92 10.13 -11.00 -3.82
C ASN A 92 10.03 -9.52 -3.42
N ILE A 93 8.91 -8.85 -3.70
CA ILE A 93 8.66 -7.45 -3.29
C ILE A 93 8.59 -7.33 -1.76
N TYR A 94 7.93 -8.29 -1.10
CA TYR A 94 7.92 -8.37 0.35
C TYR A 94 9.34 -8.51 0.93
N ALA A 95 10.16 -9.39 0.37
CA ALA A 95 11.55 -9.54 0.76
C ALA A 95 12.37 -8.24 0.60
N VAL A 96 12.18 -7.52 -0.50
CA VAL A 96 12.79 -6.19 -0.71
C VAL A 96 12.41 -5.21 0.40
N CYS A 97 11.13 -5.18 0.80
CA CYS A 97 10.66 -4.34 1.89
C CYS A 97 11.30 -4.75 3.24
N GLN A 98 11.37 -6.05 3.52
CA GLN A 98 12.00 -6.57 4.74
C GLN A 98 13.50 -6.26 4.80
N ILE A 99 14.21 -6.30 3.67
CA ILE A 99 15.62 -5.87 3.58
C ILE A 99 15.74 -4.37 3.92
N ASN A 100 14.87 -3.51 3.39
CA ASN A 100 14.85 -2.09 3.75
C ASN A 100 14.63 -1.88 5.25
N TYR A 101 13.74 -2.65 5.90
CA TYR A 101 13.59 -2.59 7.35
C TYR A 101 14.82 -3.11 8.09
N ASN A 102 15.44 -4.18 7.60
CA ASN A 102 16.65 -4.76 8.18
C ASN A 102 17.81 -3.76 8.18
N LEU A 103 17.98 -3.01 7.09
CA LEU A 103 19.01 -1.96 6.95
C LEU A 103 18.86 -0.80 7.95
N ARG A 104 17.74 -0.72 8.67
CA ARG A 104 17.46 0.32 9.68
C ARG A 104 17.56 -0.20 11.12
N LYS A 105 17.79 -1.50 11.32
CA LYS A 105 17.89 -2.10 12.65
C LYS A 105 19.34 -2.06 13.15
N GLU A 106 19.51 -1.73 14.41
CA GLU A 106 20.75 -2.01 15.13
C GLU A 106 20.91 -3.53 15.27
N ASN A 107 22.13 -4.04 15.09
CA ASN A 107 22.45 -5.48 15.14
C ASN A 107 21.58 -6.35 14.22
N ALA A 108 21.29 -5.85 13.02
CA ALA A 108 20.48 -6.55 12.04
C ALA A 108 21.11 -7.90 11.64
N PRO A 109 20.31 -8.97 11.46
CA PRO A 109 20.82 -10.21 10.89
C PRO A 109 21.40 -9.97 9.49
N GLU A 110 22.34 -10.83 9.09
CA GLU A 110 22.83 -10.86 7.72
C GLU A 110 21.67 -11.04 6.73
N HIS A 111 21.74 -10.33 5.59
CA HIS A 111 20.67 -10.32 4.60
C HIS A 111 20.35 -11.72 4.05
N ARG A 112 21.36 -12.58 3.89
CA ARG A 112 21.15 -13.96 3.44
C ARG A 112 20.32 -14.75 4.45
N LYS A 113 20.67 -14.68 5.74
CA LYS A 113 19.91 -15.33 6.83
C LYS A 113 18.48 -14.82 6.90
N LEU A 114 18.27 -13.51 6.71
CA LEU A 114 16.93 -12.94 6.62
C LEU A 114 16.16 -13.54 5.45
N LEU A 115 16.73 -13.54 4.23
CA LEU A 115 16.06 -14.08 3.05
C LEU A 115 15.71 -15.56 3.20
N ASP A 116 16.59 -16.36 3.80
CA ASP A 116 16.31 -17.77 4.09
C ASP A 116 15.14 -17.94 5.06
N SER A 117 15.07 -17.09 6.10
CA SER A 117 13.92 -17.10 7.02
C SER A 117 12.60 -16.73 6.34
N LEU A 118 12.62 -15.79 5.37
CA LEU A 118 11.43 -15.37 4.64
C LEU A 118 10.93 -16.41 3.65
N ARG A 119 11.82 -17.29 3.14
CA ARG A 119 11.43 -18.40 2.25
C ARG A 119 10.61 -19.47 2.96
N THR A 120 10.86 -19.68 4.25
CA THR A 120 10.24 -20.75 5.05
C THR A 120 9.14 -20.22 5.97
N ALA A 121 9.13 -18.93 6.28
CA ALA A 121 8.10 -18.33 7.11
C ALA A 121 6.72 -18.37 6.41
N PRO A 122 5.64 -18.77 7.11
CA PRO A 122 4.30 -18.62 6.58
C PRO A 122 3.96 -17.12 6.51
N THR A 123 3.84 -16.58 5.30
CA THR A 123 3.36 -15.22 5.06
C THR A 123 2.00 -15.30 4.38
N SER A 124 0.99 -14.67 4.97
CA SER A 124 -0.35 -14.69 4.40
C SER A 124 -0.38 -13.93 3.06
N ARG A 125 -1.24 -14.37 2.14
CA ARG A 125 -1.42 -13.68 0.86
C ARG A 125 -1.87 -12.22 1.07
N TYR A 126 -2.72 -11.96 2.05
CA TYR A 126 -3.18 -10.61 2.37
C TYR A 126 -2.06 -9.70 2.87
N GLU A 127 -1.11 -10.23 3.64
CA GLU A 127 0.08 -9.46 4.06
C GLU A 127 0.99 -9.12 2.87
N LEU A 128 1.13 -10.02 1.90
CA LEU A 128 1.90 -9.75 0.69
C LEU A 128 1.24 -8.65 -0.17
N ILE A 129 -0.08 -8.71 -0.32
CA ILE A 129 -0.87 -7.72 -1.07
C ILE A 129 -0.88 -6.36 -0.35
N ASP A 130 -1.02 -6.37 0.98
CA ASP A 130 -0.90 -5.18 1.83
C ASP A 130 0.44 -4.49 1.58
N ASN A 131 1.54 -5.25 1.66
CA ASN A 131 2.88 -4.71 1.43
C ASN A 131 3.03 -4.16 0.01
N TYR A 132 2.50 -4.85 -1.00
CA TYR A 132 2.55 -4.42 -2.40
C TYR A 132 1.88 -3.05 -2.60
N TYR A 133 0.60 -2.92 -2.24
CA TYR A 133 -0.13 -1.66 -2.40
C TYR A 133 0.37 -0.56 -1.46
N ASN A 134 0.89 -0.92 -0.29
CA ASN A 134 1.57 0.04 0.59
C ASN A 134 2.80 0.65 -0.09
N MET A 135 3.67 -0.17 -0.69
CA MET A 135 4.85 0.34 -1.42
C MET A 135 4.43 1.20 -2.62
N LEU A 136 3.42 0.75 -3.37
CA LEU A 136 2.90 1.44 -4.55
C LEU A 136 2.39 2.85 -4.18
N PHE A 137 1.43 2.96 -3.25
CA PHE A 137 0.83 4.26 -2.92
C PHE A 137 1.79 5.18 -2.16
N ASN A 138 2.68 4.64 -1.32
CA ASN A 138 3.74 5.45 -0.71
C ASN A 138 4.65 6.07 -1.77
N ALA A 139 5.05 5.30 -2.79
CA ALA A 139 5.87 5.81 -3.87
C ALA A 139 5.13 6.89 -4.67
N VAL A 140 3.86 6.67 -5.04
CA VAL A 140 3.02 7.69 -5.70
C VAL A 140 3.00 8.99 -4.88
N GLY A 141 2.73 8.93 -3.58
CA GLY A 141 2.69 10.12 -2.73
C GLY A 141 4.04 10.81 -2.51
N ASN A 142 5.13 10.05 -2.46
CA ASN A 142 6.46 10.60 -2.27
C ASN A 142 7.07 11.18 -3.55
N LYS A 143 6.81 10.54 -4.69
CA LYS A 143 7.49 10.79 -5.97
C LYS A 143 6.70 11.69 -6.91
N ASN A 144 5.37 11.54 -6.98
CA ASN A 144 4.55 12.25 -7.94
C ASN A 144 4.02 13.52 -7.28
N ARG A 145 4.76 14.62 -7.46
CA ARG A 145 4.48 15.91 -6.83
C ARG A 145 4.12 16.98 -7.87
N PRO A 146 3.08 17.80 -7.62
CA PRO A 146 2.18 17.74 -6.47
C PRO A 146 1.30 16.48 -6.47
N PHE A 147 0.95 15.96 -5.28
CA PHE A 147 0.05 14.80 -5.17
C PHE A 147 -1.30 15.15 -5.80
N ASN A 148 -1.68 14.38 -6.81
CA ASN A 148 -2.93 14.56 -7.52
C ASN A 148 -3.41 13.27 -8.19
N LEU A 149 -4.53 12.75 -7.73
CA LEU A 149 -5.20 11.56 -8.26
C LEU A 149 -6.58 11.89 -8.88
N SER A 150 -6.92 13.17 -9.09
CA SER A 150 -8.25 13.59 -9.59
C SER A 150 -8.64 13.00 -10.94
N LYS A 151 -7.66 12.59 -11.75
CA LYS A 151 -7.85 11.96 -13.06
C LYS A 151 -7.87 10.43 -13.01
N ILE A 152 -7.62 9.85 -11.83
CA ILE A 152 -7.49 8.41 -11.63
C ILE A 152 -8.82 7.86 -11.16
N ASP A 153 -9.23 6.76 -11.78
CA ASP A 153 -10.40 5.98 -11.39
C ASP A 153 -9.98 4.52 -11.19
N ILE A 154 -10.02 4.06 -9.94
CA ILE A 154 -9.57 2.73 -9.56
C ILE A 154 -10.73 1.76 -9.79
N GLN A 155 -10.64 0.97 -10.87
CA GLN A 155 -11.60 -0.09 -11.21
C GLN A 155 -11.23 -1.39 -10.49
N LEU A 156 -11.73 -1.60 -9.27
CA LEU A 156 -11.31 -2.70 -8.39
C LEU A 156 -11.51 -4.11 -8.99
N ASN A 157 -12.46 -4.25 -9.92
CA ASN A 157 -12.73 -5.53 -10.60
C ASN A 157 -11.78 -5.82 -11.78
N GLU A 158 -10.90 -4.89 -12.16
CA GLU A 158 -10.01 -5.04 -13.31
C GLU A 158 -8.59 -5.53 -12.98
N TYR A 159 -8.26 -5.67 -11.69
CA TYR A 159 -6.89 -5.83 -11.22
C TYR A 159 -6.55 -7.25 -10.75
N GLY A 160 -7.37 -8.24 -11.08
CA GLY A 160 -7.12 -9.65 -10.72
C GLY A 160 -7.24 -9.97 -9.23
N LEU A 161 -7.91 -9.11 -8.46
CA LEU A 161 -8.17 -9.29 -7.03
C LEU A 161 -9.23 -10.38 -6.83
N LYS A 162 -8.90 -11.38 -6.02
CA LYS A 162 -9.67 -12.64 -5.94
C LYS A 162 -10.95 -12.54 -5.12
N ASP A 163 -10.97 -11.65 -4.14
CA ASP A 163 -12.07 -11.51 -3.18
C ASP A 163 -12.16 -10.07 -2.64
N ASP A 164 -13.20 -9.82 -1.85
CA ASP A 164 -13.47 -8.51 -1.28
C ASP A 164 -12.42 -8.06 -0.25
N THR A 165 -11.65 -8.99 0.34
CA THR A 165 -10.54 -8.66 1.24
C THR A 165 -9.41 -8.02 0.44
N GLU A 166 -9.04 -8.61 -0.70
CA GLU A 166 -8.00 -8.06 -1.58
C GLU A 166 -8.41 -6.68 -2.14
N LYS A 167 -9.68 -6.51 -2.54
CA LYS A 167 -10.25 -5.21 -2.93
C LYS A 167 -10.21 -4.19 -1.80
N GLY A 168 -10.61 -4.61 -0.60
CA GLY A 168 -10.54 -3.81 0.61
C GLY A 168 -9.13 -3.34 0.94
N ILE A 169 -8.12 -4.19 0.77
CA ILE A 169 -6.70 -3.84 0.98
C ILE A 169 -6.26 -2.74 0.01
N LEU A 170 -6.49 -2.91 -1.31
CA LEU A 170 -6.14 -1.90 -2.31
C LEU A 170 -6.78 -0.55 -1.97
N PHE A 171 -8.11 -0.56 -1.77
CA PHE A 171 -8.86 0.64 -1.42
C PHE A 171 -8.32 1.32 -0.17
N LEU A 172 -8.16 0.58 0.93
CA LEU A 172 -7.74 1.15 2.21
C LEU A 172 -6.31 1.67 2.19
N LYS A 173 -5.40 1.07 1.41
CA LYS A 173 -4.04 1.62 1.22
C LYS A 173 -4.05 2.92 0.43
N CYS A 174 -4.87 3.00 -0.61
CA CYS A 174 -5.05 4.25 -1.36
C CYS A 174 -5.58 5.36 -0.43
N MET A 175 -6.59 5.04 0.39
CA MET A 175 -7.20 6.01 1.30
C MET A 175 -6.29 6.39 2.46
N ASP A 176 -5.49 5.48 3.01
CA ASP A 176 -4.48 5.82 4.01
C ASP A 176 -3.49 6.84 3.46
N GLN A 177 -3.00 6.61 2.22
CA GLN A 177 -2.12 7.57 1.56
C GLN A 177 -2.80 8.94 1.35
N CYS A 178 -4.03 8.96 0.84
CA CYS A 178 -4.81 10.20 0.71
C CYS A 178 -4.95 10.94 2.05
N GLY A 179 -5.24 10.20 3.12
CA GLY A 179 -5.33 10.71 4.48
C GLY A 179 -4.04 11.35 4.98
N THR A 180 -2.87 10.75 4.68
CA THR A 180 -1.58 11.32 5.09
C THR A 180 -1.33 12.73 4.54
N HIS A 181 -1.81 13.02 3.33
CA HIS A 181 -1.63 14.33 2.67
C HIS A 181 -2.48 15.44 3.28
N ILE A 182 -3.55 15.11 4.01
CA ILE A 182 -4.36 16.11 4.72
C ILE A 182 -4.10 16.13 6.22
N TRP A 183 -3.54 15.06 6.77
CA TRP A 183 -3.42 14.85 8.22
C TRP A 183 -2.69 15.99 8.92
N GLY A 184 -1.56 16.47 8.36
CA GLY A 184 -0.78 17.56 8.94
C GLY A 184 -1.55 18.87 9.05
N TYR A 185 -2.31 19.21 8.00
CA TYR A 185 -3.15 20.41 7.96
C TYR A 185 -4.29 20.37 8.99
N MET A 186 -4.87 19.18 9.20
CA MET A 186 -5.98 19.01 10.14
C MET A 186 -5.54 18.89 11.60
N ASN A 187 -4.40 18.24 11.86
CA ASN A 187 -4.04 17.82 13.21
C ASN A 187 -2.85 18.58 13.82
N ILE A 188 -1.87 19.02 13.01
CA ILE A 188 -0.67 19.71 13.50
C ILE A 188 -0.88 21.23 13.52
N VAL A 189 -1.39 21.80 12.43
CA VAL A 189 -1.59 23.26 12.32
C VAL A 189 -2.75 23.70 13.22
N LYS A 190 -2.57 24.81 13.95
CA LYS A 190 -3.59 25.39 14.86
C LYS A 190 -3.84 26.88 14.54
N PRO A 191 -5.08 27.28 14.20
CA PRO A 191 -6.25 26.42 13.92
C PRO A 191 -6.00 25.49 12.71
N ALA A 192 -6.81 24.45 12.56
CA ALA A 192 -6.67 23.53 11.42
C ALA A 192 -6.74 24.28 10.09
N ASN A 193 -5.87 23.94 9.14
CA ASN A 193 -5.86 24.55 7.81
C ASN A 193 -6.80 23.78 6.87
N THR A 194 -8.10 23.97 7.07
CA THR A 194 -9.19 23.32 6.32
C THR A 194 -9.15 23.65 4.84
N ARG A 195 -8.73 24.86 4.45
CA ARG A 195 -8.59 25.28 3.06
C ARG A 195 -7.59 24.43 2.30
N GLU A 196 -6.38 24.29 2.84
CA GLU A 196 -5.35 23.46 2.20
C GLU A 196 -5.76 21.98 2.19
N ALA A 197 -6.27 21.45 3.30
CA ALA A 197 -6.78 20.09 3.37
C ALA A 197 -7.86 19.82 2.32
N TYR A 198 -8.84 20.72 2.19
CA TYR A 198 -9.92 20.60 1.19
C TYR A 198 -9.39 20.69 -0.25
N SER A 199 -8.36 21.48 -0.49
CA SER A 199 -7.68 21.55 -1.79
C SER A 199 -7.08 20.20 -2.21
N TYR A 200 -6.54 19.43 -1.26
CA TYR A 200 -6.02 18.08 -1.48
C TYR A 200 -7.15 17.05 -1.63
N ILE A 201 -8.22 17.14 -0.84
CA ILE A 201 -9.37 16.23 -0.95
C ILE A 201 -9.97 16.25 -2.36
N LYS A 202 -10.05 17.43 -2.99
CA LYS A 202 -10.49 17.57 -4.39
C LYS A 202 -9.61 16.84 -5.41
N ARG A 203 -8.44 16.36 -5.00
CA ARG A 203 -7.48 15.61 -5.81
C ARG A 203 -7.50 14.11 -5.54
N PHE A 204 -8.39 13.62 -4.69
CA PHE A 204 -8.50 12.18 -4.43
C PHE A 204 -9.11 11.45 -5.63
N PRO A 205 -8.84 10.14 -5.79
CA PRO A 205 -9.28 9.39 -6.96
C PRO A 205 -10.78 9.11 -6.90
N LYS A 206 -11.30 8.62 -8.01
CA LYS A 206 -12.56 7.87 -8.04
C LYS A 206 -12.31 6.40 -7.78
N ILE A 207 -13.33 5.71 -7.28
CA ILE A 207 -13.36 4.27 -7.10
C ILE A 207 -14.58 3.76 -7.85
N ASN A 208 -14.37 2.88 -8.83
CA ASN A 208 -15.43 2.35 -9.70
C ASN A 208 -16.36 3.45 -10.26
N GLY A 209 -15.79 4.56 -10.75
CA GLY A 209 -16.56 5.70 -11.30
C GLY A 209 -17.14 6.68 -10.27
N SER A 210 -17.16 6.32 -8.99
CA SER A 210 -17.78 7.08 -7.91
C SER A 210 -16.75 7.87 -7.09
N ARG A 211 -17.20 8.87 -6.33
CA ARG A 211 -16.31 9.60 -5.40
C ARG A 211 -15.73 8.60 -4.40
N TYR A 212 -14.45 8.76 -4.00
CA TYR A 212 -13.77 7.79 -3.14
C TYR A 212 -14.57 7.39 -1.89
N PHE A 213 -15.28 8.35 -1.29
CA PHE A 213 -16.01 8.12 -0.05
C PHE A 213 -17.25 7.23 -0.23
N GLN A 214 -17.73 7.07 -1.46
CA GLN A 214 -18.94 6.29 -1.79
C GLN A 214 -18.67 4.79 -1.88
N TYR A 215 -17.41 4.36 -1.82
CA TYR A 215 -17.08 2.94 -1.73
C TYR A 215 -17.36 2.42 -0.31
N THR A 216 -18.34 1.52 -0.19
CA THR A 216 -18.83 0.97 1.08
C THR A 216 -18.68 -0.54 1.21
N ASP A 217 -18.07 -1.22 0.23
CA ASP A 217 -17.83 -2.67 0.26
C ASP A 217 -16.66 -3.01 1.21
N LEU A 218 -16.91 -2.77 2.50
CA LEU A 218 -15.96 -2.86 3.61
C LEU A 218 -16.35 -3.97 4.59
N TYR A 219 -17.24 -4.88 4.17
CA TYR A 219 -17.77 -6.00 4.96
C TYR A 219 -16.95 -7.30 4.82
N PHE A 220 -15.78 -7.26 4.18
CA PHE A 220 -14.85 -8.40 4.08
C PHE A 220 -14.42 -8.94 5.46
N PRO A 221 -13.97 -10.21 5.61
CA PRO A 221 -13.53 -10.72 6.91
C PRO A 221 -12.35 -9.93 7.51
N ASP A 222 -12.38 -9.69 8.82
CA ASP A 222 -11.21 -9.11 9.48
C ASP A 222 -10.09 -10.15 9.62
N PHE A 223 -8.84 -9.71 9.59
CA PHE A 223 -7.67 -10.56 9.79
C PHE A 223 -6.62 -9.82 10.61
N GLN A 224 -5.63 -10.57 11.11
CA GLN A 224 -4.57 -10.01 11.94
C GLN A 224 -3.23 -10.04 11.22
N MET A 225 -2.47 -8.96 11.36
CA MET A 225 -1.08 -8.88 10.90
C MET A 225 -0.30 -7.88 11.75
N VAL A 226 1.02 -7.87 11.62
CA VAL A 226 1.87 -6.85 12.23
C VAL A 226 1.82 -5.60 11.35
N ILE A 227 1.02 -4.61 11.73
CA ILE A 227 0.88 -3.35 10.98
C ILE A 227 1.88 -2.31 11.48
N VAL A 228 1.84 -2.03 12.79
CA VAL A 228 2.82 -1.19 13.48
C VAL A 228 3.87 -2.08 14.11
N LYS A 229 5.14 -1.79 13.79
CA LYS A 229 6.31 -2.47 14.36
C LYS A 229 6.22 -2.49 15.90
N ASP A 230 6.61 -3.62 16.50
CA ASP A 230 6.71 -3.83 17.94
C ASP A 230 5.37 -3.80 18.71
N LYS A 231 4.22 -3.70 18.02
CA LYS A 231 2.87 -3.78 18.63
C LYS A 231 2.19 -5.15 18.53
N GLY A 232 2.89 -6.14 17.98
CA GLY A 232 2.33 -7.47 17.73
C GLY A 232 1.21 -7.46 16.68
N LEU A 233 0.42 -8.55 16.69
CA LEU A 233 -0.72 -8.74 15.80
C LEU A 233 -1.82 -7.72 16.08
N GLN A 234 -2.27 -7.02 15.05
CA GLN A 234 -3.32 -6.01 15.10
C GLN A 234 -4.43 -6.39 14.12
N SER A 235 -5.69 -6.09 14.49
CA SER A 235 -6.82 -6.18 13.57
C SER A 235 -6.61 -5.21 12.39
N TYR A 236 -6.69 -5.75 11.18
CA TYR A 236 -6.55 -4.98 9.95
C TYR A 236 -7.63 -3.90 9.84
N LYS A 237 -8.89 -4.31 10.06
CA LYS A 237 -10.03 -3.38 10.01
C LYS A 237 -9.94 -2.32 11.08
N SER A 238 -9.69 -2.67 12.34
CA SER A 238 -9.58 -1.68 13.43
C SER A 238 -8.49 -0.64 13.16
N TYR A 239 -7.41 -1.01 12.47
CA TYR A 239 -6.37 -0.06 12.11
C TYR A 239 -6.77 0.83 10.91
N TYR A 240 -7.11 0.21 9.78
CA TYR A 240 -7.30 0.93 8.52
C TYR A 240 -8.68 1.56 8.36
N LEU A 241 -9.76 0.93 8.86
CA LEU A 241 -11.07 1.57 8.88
C LEU A 241 -11.08 2.76 9.84
N ASN A 242 -10.40 2.70 10.98
CA ASN A 242 -10.27 3.87 11.85
C ASN A 242 -9.66 5.06 11.09
N LYS A 243 -8.56 4.84 10.37
CA LYS A 243 -7.91 5.88 9.56
C LYS A 243 -8.81 6.41 8.45
N TYR A 244 -9.58 5.52 7.82
CA TYR A 244 -10.56 5.93 6.82
C TYR A 244 -11.70 6.77 7.44
N TYR A 245 -12.20 6.41 8.62
CA TYR A 245 -13.14 7.24 9.37
C TYR A 245 -12.55 8.62 9.72
N ASP A 246 -11.30 8.67 10.18
CA ASP A 246 -10.60 9.94 10.47
C ASP A 246 -10.50 10.82 9.21
N LEU A 247 -10.26 10.22 8.04
CA LEU A 247 -10.27 10.90 6.75
C LEU A 247 -11.66 11.45 6.39
N LEU A 248 -12.72 10.64 6.52
CA LEU A 248 -14.09 11.06 6.22
C LEU A 248 -14.58 12.18 7.14
N LEU A 249 -14.27 12.09 8.44
CA LEU A 249 -14.59 13.14 9.41
C LEU A 249 -13.82 14.43 9.12
N SER A 250 -12.54 14.32 8.76
CA SER A 250 -11.74 15.49 8.33
C SER A 250 -12.31 16.14 7.07
N HIS A 251 -12.77 15.34 6.10
CA HIS A 251 -13.46 15.85 4.91
C HIS A 251 -14.76 16.54 5.29
N LEU A 252 -15.56 15.96 6.18
CA LEU A 252 -16.79 16.59 6.65
C LEU A 252 -16.52 17.97 7.29
N VAL A 253 -15.52 18.07 8.16
CA VAL A 253 -15.08 19.35 8.75
C VAL A 253 -14.71 20.35 7.66
N CYS A 254 -13.90 19.94 6.68
CA CYS A 254 -13.54 20.81 5.54
C CYS A 254 -14.77 21.30 4.76
N LEU A 255 -15.78 20.46 4.54
CA LEU A 255 -17.01 20.87 3.85
C LEU A 255 -17.78 21.94 4.65
N TYR A 256 -17.81 21.85 5.98
CA TYR A 256 -18.44 22.86 6.83
C TYR A 256 -17.66 24.18 6.82
N GLU A 257 -16.36 24.13 7.09
CA GLU A 257 -15.52 25.33 7.24
C GLU A 257 -15.33 26.10 5.91
N GLU A 258 -15.27 25.39 4.79
CA GLU A 258 -15.11 26.00 3.46
C GLU A 258 -16.45 26.33 2.78
N GLY A 259 -17.57 26.28 3.52
CA GLY A 259 -18.88 26.72 3.03
C GLY A 259 -19.44 25.88 1.88
N ALA A 260 -19.15 24.58 1.85
CA ALA A 260 -19.70 23.68 0.82
C ALA A 260 -21.23 23.56 0.95
N LYS A 261 -21.88 23.22 -0.18
CA LYS A 261 -23.34 23.10 -0.23
C LYS A 261 -23.82 22.03 0.74
N GLU A 262 -25.03 22.21 1.26
CA GLU A 262 -25.69 21.19 2.08
C GLU A 262 -25.80 19.84 1.37
N SER A 263 -26.06 19.84 0.06
CA SER A 263 -26.09 18.63 -0.75
C SER A 263 -24.77 17.86 -0.73
N ASP A 264 -23.61 18.53 -0.75
CA ASP A 264 -22.30 17.86 -0.72
C ASP A 264 -22.00 17.27 0.67
N ARG A 265 -22.43 17.95 1.74
CA ARG A 265 -22.32 17.45 3.12
C ARG A 265 -23.20 16.23 3.33
N ASN A 266 -24.45 16.29 2.88
CA ASN A 266 -25.40 15.19 2.97
C ASN A 266 -24.97 14.01 2.11
N ASP A 267 -24.41 14.25 0.91
CA ASP A 267 -23.83 13.19 0.07
C ASP A 267 -22.72 12.46 0.84
N LEU A 268 -21.74 13.17 1.42
CA LEU A 268 -20.68 12.53 2.22
C LEU A 268 -21.25 11.73 3.41
N LEU A 269 -22.18 12.31 4.17
CA LEU A 269 -22.77 11.66 5.36
C LEU A 269 -23.57 10.40 5.00
N LEU A 270 -24.37 10.46 3.92
CA LEU A 270 -25.38 9.45 3.61
C LEU A 270 -24.95 8.46 2.52
N SER A 271 -23.82 8.66 1.86
CA SER A 271 -23.30 7.72 0.86
C SER A 271 -21.98 7.06 1.24
N SER A 272 -21.34 7.48 2.35
CA SER A 272 -20.08 6.90 2.81
C SER A 272 -20.23 5.91 3.96
N ALA A 273 -19.11 5.30 4.35
CA ALA A 273 -19.03 4.46 5.56
C ALA A 273 -19.43 5.19 6.86
N LEU A 274 -19.57 6.53 6.84
CA LEU A 274 -20.08 7.30 7.98
C LEU A 274 -21.48 6.86 8.43
N LYS A 275 -22.37 6.39 7.54
CA LYS A 275 -23.71 5.90 7.93
C LYS A 275 -23.73 4.44 8.39
N GLU A 276 -22.66 3.70 8.15
CA GLU A 276 -22.61 2.24 8.30
C GLU A 276 -22.39 1.86 9.76
N ARG A 277 -23.46 1.91 10.57
CA ARG A 277 -23.41 1.68 12.03
C ARG A 277 -22.68 0.37 12.41
N ALA A 278 -22.81 -0.69 11.61
CA ALA A 278 -22.16 -1.99 11.85
C ALA A 278 -20.62 -1.92 11.81
N LEU A 279 -20.05 -0.91 11.16
CA LEU A 279 -18.61 -0.70 11.03
C LEU A 279 -18.03 0.23 12.10
N TYR A 280 -18.86 0.90 12.90
CA TYR A 280 -18.40 1.88 13.90
C TYR A 280 -17.48 1.27 14.96
N LYS A 281 -17.64 -0.02 15.28
CA LYS A 281 -16.77 -0.76 16.19
C LYS A 281 -15.29 -0.75 15.80
N TYR A 282 -14.98 -0.43 14.53
CA TYR A 282 -13.62 -0.29 14.03
C TYR A 282 -13.09 1.15 14.08
N SER A 283 -13.88 2.10 14.58
CA SER A 283 -13.53 3.51 14.70
C SER A 283 -13.37 3.91 16.16
N LYS A 284 -12.31 4.65 16.47
CA LYS A 284 -12.13 5.31 17.78
C LYS A 284 -13.15 6.42 18.02
N ASN A 285 -13.83 6.87 16.97
CA ASN A 285 -14.86 7.90 17.02
C ASN A 285 -16.29 7.31 17.10
N GLN A 286 -16.44 6.03 17.47
CA GLN A 286 -17.74 5.34 17.54
C GLN A 286 -18.83 6.18 18.22
N ALA A 287 -18.58 6.71 19.42
CA ALA A 287 -19.59 7.49 20.15
C ALA A 287 -20.02 8.77 19.41
N ALA A 288 -19.09 9.43 18.71
CA ALA A 288 -19.39 10.60 17.90
C ALA A 288 -20.21 10.22 16.65
N LEU A 289 -19.84 9.11 15.99
CA LEU A 289 -20.57 8.56 14.85
C LEU A 289 -22.01 8.14 15.24
N GLU A 290 -22.19 7.50 16.40
CA GLU A 290 -23.52 7.17 16.91
C GLU A 290 -24.35 8.43 17.12
N LYS A 291 -23.78 9.46 17.78
CA LYS A 291 -24.46 10.73 18.03
C LYS A 291 -24.84 11.48 16.74
N LEU A 292 -23.99 11.45 15.71
CA LEU A 292 -24.24 12.09 14.42
C LEU A 292 -25.50 11.54 13.74
N PHE A 293 -25.80 10.26 13.93
CA PHE A 293 -26.92 9.56 13.29
C PHE A 293 -27.99 9.10 14.27
N GLN A 294 -28.03 9.67 15.49
CA GLN A 294 -29.12 9.42 16.42
C GLN A 294 -30.42 9.95 15.83
N GLU A 295 -31.37 9.05 15.60
CA GLU A 295 -32.73 9.41 15.24
C GLU A 295 -33.33 10.19 16.41
N LYS A 296 -33.75 11.44 16.15
CA LYS A 296 -34.57 12.16 17.12
C LYS A 296 -35.88 11.40 17.22
N LYS A 297 -36.16 10.79 18.38
CA LYS A 297 -37.50 10.28 18.70
C LYS A 297 -38.48 11.44 18.51
N GLN A 298 -39.37 11.30 17.52
CA GLN A 298 -40.55 12.14 17.39
C GLN A 298 -41.55 11.79 18.48
#